data_AF-A0ABD0QNM0-F1
#
_entry.id   AF-A0ABD0QNM0-F1
#
_cell.length_a   1.000
_cell.length_b   1.000
_cell.length_c   1.000
_cell.angle_alpha   90.00
_cell.angle_beta   90.00
_cell.angle_gamma   90.00
#
_symmetry.space_group_name_H-M   'P 1'
#
loop_
_entity.id
_entity.type
_entity.pdbx_description
1 polymer ?
#
loop_
_entity_poly.entity_id
_entity_poly.type
_entity_poly.pdbx_seq_one_letter_code
_entity_poly.pdbx_strand_id
1 'polypeptide(L)' 'VDCVGILKLRNADVEARIGVAGSKKKSTRARLVFRVNIPRPDGSVLTLQTS' A
#
# COMPACT_ATOMS: atom_id res chain seq x y z
N VAL A 1 12.93 -5.80 -10.04
CA VAL A 1 12.26 -5.81 -8.71
C VAL A 1 12.08 -7.25 -8.32
N ASP A 2 12.98 -7.70 -7.46
CA ASP A 2 13.34 -9.12 -7.29
C ASP A 2 13.44 -9.47 -5.79
N CYS A 3 13.15 -8.50 -4.92
CA CYS A 3 13.26 -8.58 -3.47
C CYS A 3 11.95 -8.27 -2.72
N VAL A 4 10.80 -8.32 -3.41
CA VAL A 4 9.48 -8.00 -2.81
C VAL A 4 8.52 -9.18 -2.93
N GLY A 5 7.87 -9.53 -1.82
CA GLY A 5 6.83 -10.56 -1.75
C GLY A 5 5.47 -10.00 -1.32
N ILE A 6 4.41 -10.78 -1.54
CA ILE A 6 3.04 -10.44 -1.11
C ILE A 6 2.65 -11.33 0.07
N LEU A 7 2.34 -10.72 1.22
CA LEU A 7 1.86 -11.41 2.42
C LEU A 7 0.32 -11.41 2.47
N LYS A 8 -0.29 -12.60 2.54
CA LYS A 8 -1.73 -12.71 2.79
C LYS A 8 -2.01 -12.60 4.29
N LEU A 9 -2.74 -11.57 4.70
CA LEU A 9 -3.20 -11.41 6.08
C LEU A 9 -4.39 -12.34 6.40
N ARG A 10 -4.44 -12.84 7.64
CA ARG A 10 -5.62 -13.52 8.18
C ARG A 10 -6.71 -12.48 8.46
N ASN A 11 -7.96 -12.93 8.52
CA ASN A 11 -9.09 -12.01 8.72
C ASN A 11 -9.00 -11.24 10.04
N ALA A 12 -8.61 -11.90 11.14
CA ALA A 12 -8.43 -11.23 12.43
C ALA A 12 -7.38 -10.10 12.37
N ASP A 13 -6.30 -10.30 11.61
CA ASP A 13 -5.25 -9.28 11.44
C ASP A 13 -5.75 -8.10 10.58
N VAL A 14 -6.64 -8.36 9.60
CA VAL A 14 -7.30 -7.31 8.80
C VAL A 14 -8.30 -6.52 9.65
N GLU A 15 -9.12 -7.20 10.44
CA GLU A 15 -10.09 -6.58 11.36
C GLU A 15 -9.41 -5.66 12.37
N ALA A 16 -8.27 -6.09 12.93
CA ALA A 16 -7.46 -5.26 13.82
C ALA A 16 -6.89 -4.01 13.12
N ARG A 17 -6.57 -4.10 11.82
CA ARG A 17 -5.92 -3.02 11.06
C ARG A 17 -6.88 -1.98 10.48
N ILE A 18 -8.02 -2.41 9.92
CA ILE A 18 -8.97 -1.53 9.21
C ILE A 18 -10.38 -1.54 9.82
N GLY A 19 -10.56 -2.24 10.94
CA GLY A 19 -11.85 -2.39 11.61
C GLY A 19 -12.77 -3.41 10.94
N VAL A 20 -13.74 -3.90 11.72
CA VAL A 20 -14.69 -4.94 11.27
C VAL A 20 -15.51 -4.47 10.06
N ALA A 21 -15.96 -3.21 10.03
CA ALA A 21 -16.71 -2.67 8.90
C ALA A 21 -15.87 -2.59 7.61
N GLY A 22 -14.59 -2.22 7.71
CA GLY A 22 -13.66 -2.17 6.58
C GLY A 22 -13.29 -3.56 6.06
N SER A 23 -13.19 -4.55 6.95
CA SER A 23 -12.80 -5.93 6.63
C SER A 23 -13.83 -6.73 5.82
N LYS A 24 -15.11 -6.29 5.79
CA LYS A 24 -16.18 -7.00 5.08
C LYS A 24 -15.98 -6.99 3.55
N LYS A 25 -15.26 -5.99 3.01
CA LYS A 25 -14.90 -5.94 1.58
C LYS A 25 -13.72 -6.87 1.32
N LYS A 26 -13.99 -8.05 0.76
CA LYS A 26 -12.96 -9.05 0.43
C LYS A 26 -12.44 -8.83 -0.99
N SER A 27 -11.13 -8.72 -1.15
CA SER A 27 -10.43 -8.75 -2.44
C SER A 27 -9.25 -9.71 -2.35
N THR A 28 -9.05 -10.50 -3.41
CA THR A 28 -7.86 -11.34 -3.61
C THR A 28 -6.89 -10.75 -4.63
N ARG A 29 -7.24 -9.63 -5.25
CA ARG A 29 -6.41 -8.92 -6.23
C ARG A 29 -5.64 -7.80 -5.55
N ALA A 30 -4.36 -7.69 -5.88
CA ALA A 30 -3.47 -6.61 -5.48
C ALA A 30 -2.69 -6.10 -6.71
N ARG A 31 -2.25 -4.84 -6.66
CA ARG A 31 -1.31 -4.26 -7.61
C ARG A 31 -0.07 -3.80 -6.86
N LEU A 32 1.08 -3.85 -7.50
CA LEU A 32 2.28 -3.22 -6.96
C LEU A 32 2.14 -1.72 -7.10
N VAL A 33 2.59 -0.96 -6.10
CA VAL A 33 2.61 0.51 -6.17
C VAL A 33 4.04 0.96 -5.97
N PHE A 34 4.56 1.66 -6.95
CA PHE A 34 5.89 2.27 -6.88
C PHE A 34 5.72 3.75 -6.66
N ARG A 35 6.38 4.29 -5.62
CA ARG A 35 6.33 5.72 -5.29
C ARG A 35 7.73 6.24 -5.02
N VAL A 36 8.05 7.39 -5.60
CA VAL A 36 9.30 8.12 -5.34
C VAL A 36 8.99 9.53 -4.90
N ASN A 37 9.77 10.03 -3.94
CA ASN A 37 9.67 11.40 -3.43
C ASN A 37 10.95 12.15 -3.84
N ILE A 38 10.81 13.23 -4.59
CA ILE A 38 11.92 14.03 -5.10
C ILE A 38 11.89 15.38 -4.38
N PRO A 39 12.80 15.63 -3.42
CA PRO A 39 12.91 16.95 -2.81
C PRO A 39 13.41 17.97 -3.84
N ARG A 40 12.82 19.16 -3.82
CA ARG A 40 13.16 20.26 -4.73
C ARG A 40 13.87 21.40 -3.99
N PRO A 41 14.66 22.22 -4.71
CA PRO A 41 15.38 23.34 -4.10
C PRO A 41 14.48 24.39 -3.41
N ASP A 42 13.21 24.47 -3.80
CA ASP A 42 12.20 25.36 -3.19
C ASP A 42 11.63 24.82 -1.87
N GLY A 43 12.12 23.67 -1.38
CA GLY A 43 11.65 23.01 -0.16
C GLY A 43 10.41 22.13 -0.37
N SER A 44 9.84 22.10 -1.57
CA SER A 44 8.71 21.21 -1.88
C SER A 44 9.18 19.78 -2.17
N VAL A 45 8.25 18.81 -2.12
CA VAL A 45 8.51 17.42 -2.49
C VAL A 45 7.59 17.03 -3.64
N LEU A 46 8.18 16.64 -4.78
CA LEU A 46 7.46 16.05 -5.89
C LEU A 46 7.30 14.55 -5.65
N THR A 47 6.06 14.09 -5.56
CA THR A 47 5.75 12.66 -5.44
C THR A 47 5.30 12.11 -6.79
N LEU A 48 6.02 11.12 -7.31
CA LEU A 48 5.61 10.37 -8.50
C LEU A 48 5.15 8.97 -8.09
N GLN A 49 4.09 8.46 -8.72
CA GLN A 49 3.55 7.13 -8.42
C GLN A 49 3.07 6.41 -9.69
N THR A 50 3.30 5.10 -9.77
CA THR A 50 2.75 4.19 -10.79
C THR A 50 2.26 2.88 -10.16
N SER A 51 1.25 2.24 -10.77
CA SER A 51 0.61 1.00 -10.27
C SER A 51 0.13 0.07 -11.38
#